data_AF-A0A4U0MKT1-F1
#
_entry.id   AF-A0A4U0MKT1-F1
#
_cell.length_a   1.000
_cell.length_b   1.000
_cell.length_c   1.000
_cell.angle_alpha   90.00
_cell.angle_beta   90.00
_cell.angle_gamma   90.00
#
_symmetry.space_group_name_H-M   'P 1'
#
loop_
_entity.id
_entity.type
_entity.pdbx_description
1 polymer ?
#
loop_
_entity_poly.entity_id
_entity_poly.type
_entity_poly.pdbx_seq_one_letter_code
_entity_poly.pdbx_strand_id
1 'polypeptide(L)' 'MRQTTQTGNNEARALELAEQVAALLDQLDELQPGSVQAGPGRISGPGLEIRRSPTGTWTVRTDR' A
#
# COMPACT_ATOMS: atom_id res chain seq x y z
N MET A 1 -24.58 10.51 16.05
CA MET A 1 -23.20 10.25 16.52
C MET A 1 -22.65 8.85 16.15
N ARG A 2 -23.29 8.03 15.28
CA ARG A 2 -22.75 6.71 14.88
C ARG A 2 -21.95 6.69 13.57
N GLN A 3 -22.07 7.74 12.76
CA GLN A 3 -21.44 7.78 11.43
C GLN A 3 -19.94 8.09 11.48
N THR A 4 -19.49 8.88 12.47
CA THR A 4 -18.07 9.26 12.62
C THR A 4 -17.17 8.09 13.06
N THR A 5 -17.68 7.18 13.89
CA THR A 5 -16.94 5.98 14.33
C THR A 5 -16.84 4.92 13.24
N GLN A 6 -17.83 4.82 12.35
CA GLN A 6 -17.79 3.84 11.25
C GLN A 6 -16.79 4.25 10.16
N THR A 7 -16.72 5.54 9.81
CA THR A 7 -15.74 6.05 8.84
C THR A 7 -14.30 5.87 9.34
N GLY A 8 -14.00 6.28 10.58
CA GLY A 8 -12.64 6.13 11.13
C GLY A 8 -12.19 4.67 11.27
N ASN A 9 -13.12 3.74 11.54
CA ASN A 9 -12.81 2.31 11.59
C ASN A 9 -12.56 1.72 10.19
N ASN A 10 -13.30 2.18 9.18
CA ASN A 10 -13.07 1.78 7.79
C ASN A 10 -11.74 2.29 7.25
N GLU A 11 -11.35 3.52 7.60
CA GLU A 11 -10.05 4.10 7.23
C GLU A 11 -8.88 3.36 7.90
N ALA A 12 -8.99 3.06 9.20
CA ALA A 12 -8.00 2.26 9.91
C ALA A 12 -7.86 0.86 9.29
N ARG A 13 -8.98 0.22 8.93
CA ARG A 13 -8.97 -1.08 8.27
C ARG A 13 -8.37 -1.02 6.87
N ALA A 14 -8.65 0.05 6.12
CA ALA A 14 -8.09 0.25 4.79
C ALA A 14 -6.57 0.44 4.84
N LEU A 15 -6.06 1.17 5.84
CA LEU A 15 -4.63 1.32 6.09
C LEU A 15 -3.97 -0.03 6.43
N GLU A 16 -4.53 -0.79 7.35
CA GLU A 16 -4.01 -2.11 7.75
C GLU A 16 -3.92 -3.07 6.55
N LEU A 17 -4.92 -3.06 5.68
CA LEU A 17 -4.92 -3.86 4.45
C LEU A 17 -3.86 -3.37 3.46
N ALA A 18 -3.70 -2.06 3.30
CA ALA A 18 -2.69 -1.49 2.42
C ALA A 18 -1.27 -1.83 2.87
N GLU A 19 -1.01 -1.83 4.19
CA GLU A 19 0.28 -2.24 4.76
C GLU A 19 0.56 -3.72 4.51
N GLN A 20 -0.44 -4.59 4.68
CA GLN A 20 -0.32 -6.02 4.35
C GLN A 20 -0.01 -6.24 2.86
N VAL A 21 -0.68 -5.51 1.97
CA VAL A 21 -0.42 -5.58 0.52
C VAL A 21 1.00 -5.13 0.20
N ALA A 22 1.47 -4.01 0.76
CA ALA A 22 2.84 -3.54 0.55
C ALA A 22 3.89 -4.59 0.97
N ALA A 23 3.71 -5.20 2.15
CA ALA A 23 4.61 -6.24 2.64
C ALA A 23 4.61 -7.51 1.78
N LEU A 24 3.46 -7.89 1.20
CA LEU A 24 3.37 -9.01 0.25
C LEU A 24 4.07 -8.69 -1.07
N LEU A 25 3.94 -7.46 -1.57
CA LEU A 25 4.61 -7.02 -2.78
C LEU A 25 6.14 -7.00 -2.62
N ASP A 26 6.64 -6.55 -1.47
CA ASP A 26 8.08 -6.62 -1.15
C ASP A 26 8.56 -8.10 -1.13
N GLN A 27 7.83 -9.01 -0.48
CA GLN A 27 8.17 -10.45 -0.49
C GLN A 27 8.15 -11.05 -1.90
N LEU A 28 7.21 -10.64 -2.76
CA LEU A 28 7.18 -11.08 -4.16
C LEU A 28 8.38 -10.57 -4.95
N ASP A 29 8.81 -9.34 -4.70
CA ASP A 29 10.00 -8.75 -5.33
C ASP A 29 11.28 -9.52 -4.94
N GLU A 30 11.41 -9.97 -3.68
CA GLU A 30 12.55 -10.78 -3.22
C GLU A 30 12.66 -12.15 -3.92
N LEU A 31 11.52 -12.72 -4.31
CA LEU A 31 11.45 -14.03 -4.97
C LEU A 31 11.85 -14.00 -6.46
N GLN A 32 12.11 -12.83 -7.03
CA GLN A 32 12.47 -12.68 -8.44
C GLN A 32 13.96 -12.37 -8.64
N PRO A 33 14.87 -13.37 -8.63
CA PRO A 33 16.27 -13.14 -8.96
C PRO A 33 16.42 -12.75 -10.44
N GLY A 34 16.89 -11.53 -10.70
CA GLY A 34 17.19 -11.04 -12.05
C GLY A 34 15.98 -10.57 -12.87
N SER A 35 14.79 -10.49 -12.28
CA SER A 35 13.66 -9.85 -12.94
C SER A 35 13.88 -8.35 -12.97
N VAL A 36 13.64 -7.77 -14.15
CA VAL A 36 13.76 -6.35 -14.47
C VAL A 36 13.26 -5.53 -13.30
N GLN A 37 14.11 -4.65 -12.76
CA GLN A 37 13.74 -3.68 -11.74
C GLN A 37 12.44 -3.01 -12.18
N ALA A 38 11.30 -3.48 -11.66
CA ALA A 38 10.02 -3.01 -12.15
C ALA A 38 9.99 -1.48 -11.95
N GLY A 39 9.43 -0.76 -12.91
CA GLY A 39 9.39 0.69 -12.82
C GLY A 39 8.62 1.17 -11.57
N PRO A 40 8.59 2.49 -11.33
CA PRO A 40 7.71 3.04 -10.31
C PRO A 40 6.26 2.56 -10.55
N GLY A 41 5.59 2.13 -9.49
CA GLY A 41 4.23 1.59 -9.52
C GLY A 41 3.34 2.33 -8.52
N ARG A 42 2.04 2.40 -8.83
CA ARG A 42 1.02 3.01 -7.97
C ARG A 42 -0.24 2.17 -7.94
N ILE A 43 -0.72 1.87 -6.74
CA ILE A 43 -2.05 1.30 -6.48
C ILE A 43 -2.80 2.33 -5.64
N SER A 44 -3.98 2.75 -6.10
CA SER A 44 -4.79 3.78 -5.44
C SER A 44 -6.04 3.18 -4.81
N GLY A 45 -6.42 3.66 -3.64
CA GLY A 45 -7.66 3.34 -2.95
C GLY A 45 -8.29 4.59 -2.30
N PRO A 46 -9.48 4.48 -1.72
CA PRO A 46 -10.11 5.60 -1.02
C PRO A 46 -9.23 6.08 0.16
N GLY A 47 -8.75 7.32 0.10
CA GLY A 47 -7.91 7.92 1.14
C GLY A 47 -6.50 7.34 1.27
N LEU A 48 -6.06 6.50 0.32
CA LEU A 48 -4.75 5.84 0.40
C LEU A 48 -4.10 5.56 -0.96
N GLU A 49 -2.77 5.47 -0.94
CA GLU A 49 -1.91 5.14 -2.06
C GLU A 49 -0.83 4.15 -1.60
N ILE A 50 -0.66 3.05 -2.33
CA ILE A 50 0.50 2.18 -2.21
C ILE A 50 1.42 2.51 -3.40
N ARG A 51 2.63 2.95 -3.10
CA ARG A 51 3.59 3.43 -4.10
C ARG A 51 4.90 2.66 -4.00
N ARG A 52 5.41 2.23 -5.17
CA ARG A 52 6.75 1.70 -5.30
C ARG A 52 7.74 2.83 -5.50
N SER A 53 8.81 2.86 -4.70
CA SER A 53 9.91 3.80 -4.87
C SER A 53 10.76 3.42 -6.09
N PRO A 54 11.58 4.34 -6.62
CA PRO A 54 12.57 4.02 -7.64
C PRO A 54 13.62 2.98 -7.19
N THR A 55 13.81 2.85 -5.88
CA THR A 55 14.70 1.85 -5.26
C THR A 55 14.04 0.48 -5.08
N GLY A 56 12.75 0.33 -5.46
CA GLY A 56 12.02 -0.94 -5.45
C GLY A 56 11.17 -1.19 -4.22
N THR A 57 11.21 -0.34 -3.20
CA THR A 57 10.48 -0.52 -1.93
C THR A 57 9.02 -0.08 -2.06
N TRP A 58 8.08 -0.86 -1.53
CA TRP A 58 6.68 -0.47 -1.44
C TRP A 58 6.39 0.33 -0.17
N THR A 59 5.60 1.40 -0.30
CA THR A 59 5.23 2.28 0.82
C THR A 59 3.75 2.66 0.74
N VAL A 60 3.10 2.79 1.90
CA VAL A 60 1.71 3.24 2.00
C VAL A 60 1.67 4.72 2.39
N ARG A 61 0.80 5.49 1.75
CA ARG A 61 0.53 6.89 2.07
C ARG A 61 -0.97 7.06 2.24
N THR A 62 -1.37 7.78 3.28
CA THR A 62 -2.75 8.27 3.40
C THR A 62 -2.84 9.62 2.68
N ASP A 63 -3.83 9.77 1.81
CA ASP A 63 -4.19 11.08 1.26
C ASP A 63 -4.88 11.86 2.39
N ARG A 64 -4.19 12.85 2.94
CA ARG A 64 -4.60 13.57 4.15
C ARG A 64 -4.94 15.00 3.81
#